data_AF-A0A956X1Y7-F1
#
_entry.id   AF-A0A956X1Y7-F1
#
_cell.length_a   1.000
_cell.length_b   1.000
_cell.length_c   1.000
_cell.angle_alpha   90.00
_cell.angle_beta   90.00
_cell.angle_gamma   90.00
#
_symmetry.space_group_name_H-M   'P 1'
#
loop_
_entity.id
_entity.type
_entity.pdbx_description
1 polymer ?
#
loop_
_entity_poly.entity_id
_entity_poly.type
_entity_poly.pdbx_seq_one_letter_code
_entity_poly.pdbx_strand_id
1 'polypeptide(L)'
;MPWTRSEWSAAPQGGLPRPGRIHPTLFAIGVQDDIIGSRARLAVGDDILDHENTRTAHQREIVQDWFHKSFLSRRMSPVGRSIVIGTAWHHDDTYARMRTGGDWVVCHVPLLSEGGALGPMAVTADV
;
A
#
# COMPACT_ATOMS: atom_id res chain seq x y z
N MET A 1 20.17 2.77 15.23
CA MET A 1 20.14 1.66 14.26
C MET A 1 20.99 2.07 13.06
N PRO A 2 21.81 1.18 12.47
CA PRO A 2 22.49 1.47 11.22
C PRO A 2 21.47 1.71 10.10
N TRP A 3 21.81 2.55 9.12
CA TRP A 3 21.00 2.74 7.92
C TRP A 3 20.94 1.42 7.13
N THR A 4 19.74 0.98 6.77
CA THR A 4 19.54 -0.10 5.79
C THR A 4 18.83 0.48 4.56
N ARG A 5 18.86 -0.24 3.44
CA ARG A 5 18.18 0.21 2.21
C ARG A 5 16.66 0.24 2.36
N SER A 6 16.11 -0.54 3.30
CA SER A 6 14.67 -0.77 3.43
C SER A 6 14.06 -0.25 4.74
N GLU A 7 14.84 0.12 5.77
CA GLU A 7 14.32 0.52 7.09
C GLU A 7 15.01 1.74 7.67
N TRP A 8 14.26 2.81 7.92
CA TRP A 8 14.84 4.07 8.37
C TRP A 8 14.01 4.62 9.54
N SER A 9 14.68 5.29 10.49
CA SER A 9 14.00 5.89 11.64
C SER A 9 14.20 7.39 11.69
N ALA A 10 13.10 8.14 11.75
CA ALA A 10 13.14 9.54 12.12
C ALA A 10 13.60 9.65 13.58
N ALA A 11 14.67 10.41 13.79
CA ALA A 11 15.27 10.70 15.07
C ALA A 11 15.21 12.22 15.35
N PRO A 12 15.11 12.66 16.61
CA PRO A 12 15.37 14.05 16.99
C PRO A 12 16.80 14.48 16.61
N GLN A 13 17.10 15.77 16.80
CA GLN A 13 18.46 16.31 16.65
C GLN A 13 19.49 15.42 17.38
N GLY A 14 20.56 15.06 16.66
CA GLY A 14 21.57 14.13 17.14
C GLY A 14 21.45 12.69 16.61
N GLY A 15 20.43 12.38 15.79
CA GLY A 15 20.38 11.11 15.03
C GLY A 15 20.05 9.86 15.85
N LEU A 16 19.77 10.02 17.15
CA LEU A 16 19.42 8.91 18.05
C LEU A 16 17.91 8.66 18.02
N PRO A 17 17.44 7.42 17.78
CA PRO A 17 16.02 7.07 17.92
C PRO A 17 15.51 7.36 19.33
N ARG A 18 14.21 7.64 19.46
CA ARG A 18 13.58 7.76 20.78
C ARG A 18 13.76 6.45 21.58
N PRO A 19 14.09 6.51 22.88
CA PRO A 19 14.17 5.32 23.73
C PRO A 19 12.87 4.50 23.70
N GLY A 20 12.98 3.17 23.72
CA GLY A 20 11.83 2.26 23.72
C GLY A 20 11.22 1.94 22.35
N ARG A 21 11.81 2.43 21.25
CA ARG A 21 11.36 2.11 19.89
C ARG A 21 11.89 0.75 19.43
N ILE A 22 10.96 -0.19 19.19
CA ILE A 22 11.24 -1.55 18.71
C ILE A 22 11.24 -1.70 17.18
N HIS A 23 10.47 -0.88 16.46
CA HIS A 23 10.34 -0.93 14.99
C HIS A 23 10.84 0.37 14.34
N PRO A 24 11.31 0.32 13.08
CA PRO A 24 11.67 1.52 12.35
C PRO A 24 10.49 2.49 12.19
N THR A 25 10.77 3.76 11.89
CA THR A 25 9.68 4.73 11.61
C THR A 25 9.04 4.47 10.28
N LEU A 26 9.86 4.08 9.32
CA LEU A 26 9.49 3.76 7.95
C LEU A 26 10.24 2.49 7.58
N PHE A 27 9.53 1.55 6.97
CA PHE A 27 10.13 0.40 6.34
C PHE A 27 9.41 0.10 5.03
N ALA A 28 10.13 -0.51 4.09
CA ALA A 28 9.66 -0.93 2.79
C ALA A 28 9.94 -2.42 2.57
N ILE A 29 9.08 -3.05 1.79
CA ILE A 29 9.03 -4.49 1.55
C ILE A 29 8.60 -4.74 0.11
N GLY A 30 8.88 -5.93 -0.43
CA GLY A 30 8.31 -6.37 -1.69
C GLY A 30 6.85 -6.81 -1.55
N VAL A 31 6.16 -6.83 -2.69
CA VAL A 31 4.87 -7.50 -2.81
C VAL A 31 5.08 -9.00 -2.57
N GLN A 32 4.18 -9.62 -1.81
CA GLN A 32 4.26 -11.03 -1.37
C GLN A 32 5.34 -11.37 -0.33
N ASP A 33 6.17 -10.42 0.10
CA ASP A 33 7.09 -10.64 1.23
C ASP A 33 6.35 -10.72 2.57
N ASP A 34 7.00 -11.34 3.56
CA ASP A 34 6.50 -11.41 4.93
C ASP A 34 6.75 -10.09 5.69
N ILE A 35 5.73 -9.67 6.42
CA ILE A 35 5.66 -8.39 7.13
C ILE A 35 5.27 -8.61 8.60
N ILE A 36 5.26 -9.85 9.09
CA ILE A 36 4.74 -10.19 10.41
C ILE A 36 5.51 -9.47 11.53
N GLY A 37 4.75 -8.91 12.47
CA GLY A 37 5.27 -8.27 13.69
C GLY A 37 5.32 -6.75 13.66
N SER A 38 5.27 -6.09 12.50
CA SER A 38 5.24 -4.63 12.41
C SER A 38 3.81 -4.06 12.52
N ARG A 39 3.70 -2.78 12.89
CA ARG A 39 2.44 -2.03 12.91
C ARG A 39 2.68 -0.64 12.36
N ALA A 40 1.80 -0.19 11.48
CA ALA A 40 1.92 1.08 10.80
C ALA A 40 0.68 1.96 11.06
N ARG A 41 0.92 3.23 11.38
CA ARG A 41 -0.14 4.25 11.40
C ARG A 41 -0.51 4.68 9.98
N LEU A 42 0.39 4.51 9.03
CA LEU A 42 0.15 4.72 7.61
C LEU A 42 0.76 3.55 6.83
N ALA A 43 -0.08 2.80 6.13
CA ALA A 43 0.36 1.79 5.17
C ALA A 43 0.20 2.35 3.75
N VAL A 44 1.27 2.30 2.94
CA VAL A 44 1.25 2.79 1.56
C VAL A 44 1.55 1.62 0.63
N GLY A 45 0.64 1.34 -0.29
CA GLY A 45 0.80 0.38 -1.36
C GLY A 45 1.08 1.12 -2.66
N ASP A 46 2.30 1.03 -3.16
CA ASP A 46 2.72 1.67 -4.40
C ASP A 46 2.94 0.57 -5.45
N ASP A 47 2.21 0.64 -6.57
CA ASP A 47 2.30 -0.29 -7.70
C ASP A 47 2.39 -1.78 -7.30
N ILE A 48 1.44 -2.23 -6.48
CA ILE A 48 1.33 -3.63 -6.03
C ILE A 48 1.16 -4.59 -7.22
N LEU A 49 0.46 -4.14 -8.27
CA LEU A 49 0.09 -4.97 -9.40
C LEU A 49 1.04 -4.76 -10.57
N ASP A 50 1.40 -5.87 -11.20
CA ASP A 50 2.16 -5.90 -12.45
C ASP A 50 1.53 -6.88 -13.43
N HIS A 51 2.08 -6.91 -14.65
CA HIS A 51 1.60 -7.82 -15.70
C HIS A 51 1.63 -9.29 -15.28
N GLU A 52 2.67 -9.72 -14.57
CA GLU A 52 2.87 -11.15 -14.25
C GLU A 52 1.93 -11.61 -13.15
N ASN A 53 1.76 -10.81 -12.09
CA ASN A 53 0.94 -11.15 -10.94
C ASN A 53 -0.58 -10.96 -11.21
N THR A 54 -0.94 -10.37 -12.35
CA THR A 54 -2.34 -10.24 -12.80
C THR A 54 -2.74 -11.18 -13.95
N ARG A 55 -1.77 -11.91 -14.52
CA ARG A 55 -1.94 -12.71 -15.75
C ARG A 55 -2.95 -13.84 -15.65
N THR A 56 -3.03 -14.50 -14.49
CA THR A 56 -3.98 -15.61 -14.26
C THR A 56 -4.88 -15.35 -13.06
N ALA A 57 -6.06 -15.97 -13.04
CA ALA A 57 -6.99 -15.84 -11.91
C ALA A 57 -6.34 -16.25 -10.58
N HIS A 58 -5.58 -17.34 -10.58
CA HIS A 58 -4.88 -17.82 -9.40
C HIS A 58 -3.83 -16.81 -8.90
N GLN A 59 -3.04 -16.19 -9.78
CA GLN A 59 -2.07 -15.17 -9.36
C GLN A 59 -2.75 -13.94 -8.77
N ARG A 60 -3.88 -13.50 -9.34
CA ARG A 60 -4.68 -12.41 -8.77
C ARG A 60 -5.22 -12.74 -7.37
N GLU A 61 -5.66 -13.97 -7.16
CA GLU A 61 -6.08 -14.44 -5.84
C GLU A 61 -4.93 -14.43 -4.82
N ILE A 62 -3.72 -14.84 -5.21
CA ILE A 62 -2.54 -14.78 -4.33
C ILE A 62 -2.26 -13.35 -3.90
N VAL A 63 -2.27 -12.39 -4.83
CA VAL A 63 -2.04 -10.97 -4.51
C VAL A 63 -3.16 -10.40 -3.65
N GLN A 64 -4.42 -10.74 -3.96
CA GLN A 64 -5.57 -10.35 -3.14
C GLN A 64 -5.41 -10.86 -1.70
N ASP A 65 -5.06 -12.14 -1.54
CA ASP A 65 -4.89 -12.75 -0.23
C ASP A 65 -3.76 -12.09 0.55
N TRP A 66 -2.60 -11.86 -0.09
CA TRP A 66 -1.50 -11.15 0.54
C TRP A 66 -1.88 -9.72 0.93
N PHE A 67 -2.61 -9.01 0.06
CA PHE A 67 -3.05 -7.64 0.33
C PHE A 67 -3.89 -7.56 1.61
N HIS A 68 -4.87 -8.46 1.77
CA HIS A 68 -5.74 -8.47 2.95
C HIS A 68 -5.08 -9.05 4.19
N LYS A 69 -4.42 -10.20 4.07
CA LYS A 69 -3.90 -10.96 5.21
C LYS A 69 -2.57 -10.41 5.71
N SER A 70 -1.73 -9.88 4.81
CA SER A 70 -0.40 -9.39 5.15
C SER A 70 -0.33 -7.87 5.18
N PHE A 71 -0.66 -7.18 4.09
CA PHE A 71 -0.48 -5.72 4.00
C PHE A 71 -1.47 -4.94 4.89
N LEU A 72 -2.78 -5.11 4.68
CA LEU A 72 -3.82 -4.36 5.43
C LEU A 72 -3.81 -4.68 6.92
N SER A 73 -3.43 -5.90 7.31
CA SER A 73 -3.33 -6.30 8.72
C SER A 73 -2.19 -5.61 9.47
N ARG A 74 -1.30 -4.87 8.78
CA ARG A 74 -0.29 -4.00 9.44
C ARG A 74 -0.85 -2.66 9.86
N ARG A 75 -1.94 -2.21 9.24
CA ARG A 75 -2.61 -0.95 9.59
C ARG A 75 -3.08 -1.05 11.04
N MET A 76 -2.67 -0.09 11.86
CA MET A 76 -3.10 -0.02 13.26
C MET A 76 -4.59 0.27 13.34
N SER A 77 -5.39 -0.60 13.93
CA SER A 77 -6.76 -0.25 14.33
C SER A 77 -6.72 0.51 15.67
N PRO A 78 -7.53 1.57 15.88
CA PRO A 78 -8.49 2.19 14.95
C PRO A 78 -7.90 3.41 14.18
N VAL A 79 -6.67 3.80 14.48
CA VAL A 79 -6.11 5.12 14.10
C VAL A 79 -5.31 5.12 12.79
N GLY A 80 -4.98 3.94 12.28
CA GLY A 80 -4.15 3.76 11.11
C GLY A 80 -4.95 3.95 9.83
N ARG A 81 -4.26 4.40 8.79
CA ARG A 81 -4.83 4.59 7.45
C ARG A 81 -4.05 3.78 6.43
N SER A 82 -4.73 3.36 5.37
CA SER A 82 -4.10 2.80 4.19
C SER A 82 -4.31 3.73 3.00
N ILE A 83 -3.27 3.86 2.18
CA ILE A 83 -3.32 4.55 0.88
C ILE A 83 -2.75 3.56 -0.13
N VAL A 84 -3.44 3.40 -1.25
CA VAL A 84 -2.99 2.53 -2.34
C VAL A 84 -3.05 3.30 -3.64
N ILE A 85 -1.97 3.22 -4.39
CA ILE A 85 -1.77 3.91 -5.66
C ILE A 85 -1.24 2.86 -6.64
N GLY A 86 -1.81 2.85 -7.83
CA GLY A 86 -1.27 2.07 -8.93
C GLY A 86 -2.25 1.91 -10.07
N THR A 87 -1.82 1.12 -11.05
CA THR A 87 -2.57 0.87 -12.28
C THR A 87 -3.31 -0.46 -12.21
N ALA A 88 -4.59 -0.47 -12.56
CA ALA A 88 -5.35 -1.71 -12.75
C ALA A 88 -4.97 -2.34 -14.10
N TRP A 89 -4.72 -3.65 -14.10
CA TRP A 89 -4.31 -4.44 -15.26
C TRP A 89 -5.42 -5.37 -15.76
N HIS A 90 -6.34 -5.76 -14.87
CA HIS A 90 -7.41 -6.69 -15.17
C HIS A 90 -8.71 -6.26 -14.47
N HIS A 91 -9.86 -6.47 -15.11
CA HIS A 91 -11.18 -6.13 -14.56
C HIS A 91 -11.56 -6.85 -13.25
N ASP A 92 -10.73 -7.76 -12.78
CA ASP A 92 -10.92 -8.61 -11.61
C ASP A 92 -9.60 -8.73 -10.80
N ASP A 93 -8.73 -7.73 -10.93
CA ASP A 93 -7.58 -7.62 -10.03
C ASP A 93 -7.95 -6.93 -8.71
N THR A 94 -6.98 -6.85 -7.81
CA THR A 94 -7.14 -6.25 -6.49
C THR A 94 -7.69 -4.84 -6.55
N TYR A 95 -7.23 -4.00 -7.48
CA TYR A 95 -7.67 -2.60 -7.58
C TYR A 95 -9.08 -2.50 -8.16
N ALA A 96 -9.43 -3.32 -9.16
CA ALA A 96 -10.79 -3.38 -9.69
C ALA A 96 -11.80 -3.83 -8.61
N ARG A 97 -11.42 -4.81 -7.78
CA ARG A 97 -12.21 -5.28 -6.63
C ARG A 97 -12.36 -4.19 -5.56
N MET A 98 -11.27 -3.51 -5.20
CA MET A 98 -11.32 -2.38 -4.25
C MET A 98 -12.26 -1.27 -4.72
N ARG A 99 -12.23 -0.96 -6.02
CA ARG A 99 -13.06 0.09 -6.61
C ARG A 99 -14.56 -0.19 -6.50
N THR A 100 -14.95 -1.46 -6.54
CA THR A 100 -16.36 -1.86 -6.53
C THR A 100 -16.85 -2.29 -5.14
N GLY A 101 -15.94 -2.63 -4.21
CA GLY A 101 -16.27 -3.14 -2.88
C GLY A 101 -16.90 -2.14 -1.92
N GLY A 102 -16.70 -0.83 -2.12
CA GLY A 102 -17.31 0.23 -1.31
C GLY A 102 -16.60 0.53 0.03
N ASP A 103 -15.61 -0.27 0.43
CA ASP A 103 -14.82 -0.05 1.64
C ASP A 103 -13.78 1.07 1.51
N TRP A 104 -13.49 1.51 0.29
CA TRP A 104 -12.46 2.49 -0.03
C TRP A 104 -13.06 3.76 -0.60
N VAL A 105 -12.51 4.92 -0.22
CA VAL A 105 -12.69 6.13 -1.03
C VAL A 105 -11.81 5.98 -2.26
N VAL A 106 -12.41 6.08 -3.45
CA VAL A 106 -11.72 5.85 -4.73
C VAL A 106 -11.57 7.16 -5.49
N CYS A 107 -10.34 7.47 -5.90
CA CYS A 107 -10.03 8.50 -6.87
C CYS A 107 -9.59 7.83 -8.17
N HIS A 108 -10.34 8.06 -9.25
CA HIS A 108 -9.99 7.54 -10.56
C HIS A 108 -9.28 8.61 -11.38
N VAL A 109 -8.01 8.34 -11.72
CA VAL A 109 -7.28 9.13 -12.70
C VAL A 109 -7.43 8.42 -14.06
N PRO A 110 -8.16 9.00 -15.02
CA PRO A 110 -8.39 8.36 -16.31
C PRO A 110 -7.09 8.25 -17.10
N LEU A 111 -6.99 7.22 -17.92
CA LEU A 111 -5.92 7.13 -18.91
C LEU A 111 -6.11 8.23 -19.96
N LEU A 112 -5.01 8.66 -20.60
CA LEU A 112 -5.08 9.64 -21.70
C LEU A 112 -6.00 9.16 -22.84
N SER A 113 -6.07 7.84 -23.07
CA SER A 113 -6.94 7.22 -24.07
C SER A 113 -8.44 7.27 -23.72
N GLU A 114 -8.80 7.52 -22.46
CA GLU A 114 -10.19 7.61 -22.00
C GLU A 114 -10.79 9.01 -22.19
N GLY A 115 -10.00 9.97 -22.70
CA GLY A 115 -10.50 11.28 -23.14
C GLY A 115 -10.87 12.26 -22.02
N GLY A 116 -10.37 12.06 -20.80
CA GLY A 116 -10.58 12.98 -19.68
C GLY A 116 -9.55 14.11 -19.64
N ALA A 117 -10.00 15.37 -19.49
CA ALA A 117 -9.09 16.47 -19.14
C ALA A 117 -8.42 16.17 -17.79
N LEU A 118 -7.10 16.40 -17.71
CA LEU A 118 -6.30 16.25 -16.48
C LEU A 118 -6.79 17.25 -15.41
N GLY A 119 -7.82 16.87 -14.66
CA GLY A 119 -8.29 17.60 -13.48
C GLY A 119 -7.32 17.46 -12.30
N PRO A 120 -7.38 18.36 -11.30
CA PRO A 120 -6.41 18.38 -10.21
C PRO A 120 -6.45 17.08 -9.39
N MET A 121 -5.25 16.59 -9.07
CA MET A 121 -5.02 15.35 -8.34
C MET A 121 -5.78 15.28 -7.01
N ALA A 122 -6.46 14.16 -6.75
CA ALA A 122 -7.02 13.84 -5.45
C ALA A 122 -6.51 12.47 -4.97
N VAL A 123 -6.17 12.40 -3.68
CA VAL A 123 -5.57 11.25 -3.00
C VAL A 123 -6.68 10.32 -2.50
N THR A 124 -6.55 9.01 -2.75
CA THR A 124 -7.37 7.94 -2.17
C THR A 124 -6.99 7.74 -0.70
N ALA A 125 -7.93 7.89 0.23
CA ALA A 125 -7.74 7.65 1.66
C ALA A 125 -8.98 7.01 2.26
N ASP A 126 -8.82 5.98 3.09
CA ASP A 126 -9.93 5.38 3.85
C ASP A 126 -10.69 6.45 4.67
N VAL A 127 -12.01 6.22 4.82
CA VAL A 127 -12.93 7.04 5.63
C VAL A 127 -12.60 6.95 7.12
#